data_AF-A0A165L3D2-F1
#
_entry.id   AF-A0A165L3D2-F1
#
_cell.length_a   1.000
_cell.length_b   1.000
_cell.length_c   1.000
_cell.angle_alpha   90.00
_cell.angle_beta   90.00
_cell.angle_gamma   90.00
#
_symmetry.space_group_name_H-M   'P 1'
#
loop_
_entity.id
_entity.type
_entity.pdbx_description
1 polymer ?
#
loop_
_entity_poly.entity_id
_entity_poly.type
_entity_poly.pdbx_seq_one_letter_code
_entity_poly.pdbx_strand_id
1 'polypeptide(L)'
;MTGADSVMIATAAETNPTVFSREPLTDLESTFIPRYLRLCRHLDNVFGSTKHCITQFKTVGHSSSISKAERKRIREIIAQAKNYDGMDELVEGNWADGETEFQELRTAILARDSGLKTPFGNVNPEGGPRLVDAPGATLTHKALQLLAGRPETPSPQRPPQPLLTA
;
A
#
# COMPACT_ATOMS: atom_id res chain seq x y z
N MET A 1 20.02 1.39 -23.94
CA MET A 1 18.68 1.60 -23.33
C MET A 1 17.62 1.10 -24.31
N THR A 2 16.45 0.69 -23.83
CA THR A 2 15.43 -0.05 -24.61
C THR A 2 14.63 0.81 -25.60
N GLY A 3 14.67 2.15 -25.50
CA GLY A 3 13.93 3.05 -26.39
C GLY A 3 12.41 3.09 -26.15
N ALA A 4 11.92 2.54 -25.04
CA ALA A 4 10.50 2.54 -24.68
C ALA A 4 10.09 3.80 -23.90
N ASP A 5 8.87 4.29 -24.12
CA ASP A 5 8.27 5.43 -23.41
C ASP A 5 7.83 5.10 -21.98
N SER A 6 7.53 3.83 -21.74
CA SER A 6 7.09 3.32 -20.44
C SER A 6 7.56 1.89 -20.22
N VAL A 7 7.58 1.48 -18.94
CA VAL A 7 8.03 0.15 -18.53
C VAL A 7 7.07 -0.46 -17.52
N MET A 8 6.89 -1.78 -17.61
CA MET A 8 6.14 -2.56 -16.63
C MET A 8 7.11 -3.33 -15.75
N ILE A 9 6.93 -3.23 -14.43
CA ILE A 9 7.76 -3.92 -13.45
C ILE A 9 6.88 -4.89 -12.67
N ALA A 10 7.16 -6.19 -12.78
CA ALA A 10 6.40 -7.25 -12.09
C ALA A 10 7.19 -7.83 -10.91
N THR A 11 8.14 -8.74 -11.15
CA THR A 11 8.86 -9.48 -10.09
C THR A 11 9.60 -8.59 -9.10
N ALA A 12 10.15 -7.46 -9.54
CA ALA A 12 10.78 -6.51 -8.62
C ALA A 12 9.76 -5.80 -7.72
N ALA A 13 8.56 -5.51 -8.21
CA ALA A 13 7.47 -4.94 -7.43
C ALA A 13 6.83 -5.98 -6.48
N GLU A 14 6.76 -7.25 -6.89
CA GLU A 14 6.34 -8.37 -6.04
C GLU A 14 7.29 -8.57 -4.85
N THR A 15 8.59 -8.40 -5.07
CA THR A 15 9.61 -8.48 -4.01
C THR A 15 9.69 -7.21 -3.17
N ASN A 16 9.50 -6.04 -3.78
CA ASN A 16 9.55 -4.74 -3.12
C ASN A 16 8.61 -3.75 -3.83
N PRO A 17 7.40 -3.51 -3.30
CA PRO A 17 6.42 -2.60 -3.91
C PRO A 17 6.91 -1.15 -4.01
N THR A 18 7.95 -0.78 -3.26
CA THR A 18 8.51 0.57 -3.26
C THR A 18 9.50 0.82 -4.40
N VAL A 19 9.69 -0.15 -5.31
CA VAL A 19 10.53 -0.01 -6.52
C VAL A 19 10.11 1.16 -7.43
N PHE A 20 8.87 1.63 -7.31
CA PHE A 20 8.37 2.80 -8.04
C PHE A 20 8.74 4.14 -7.37
N SER A 21 9.31 4.12 -6.15
CA SER A 21 9.88 5.29 -5.51
C SER A 21 11.24 5.63 -6.11
N ARG A 22 11.59 6.92 -6.13
CA ARG A 22 12.97 7.36 -6.43
C ARG A 22 13.98 6.81 -5.43
N GLU A 23 13.52 6.63 -4.19
CA GLU A 23 14.29 6.06 -3.08
C GLU A 23 13.48 4.86 -2.55
N PRO A 24 13.65 3.66 -3.13
CA PRO A 24 12.99 2.45 -2.64
C PRO A 24 13.44 2.12 -1.21
N LEU A 25 12.50 1.65 -0.40
CA LEU A 25 12.78 1.21 0.95
C LEU A 25 13.66 -0.04 0.91
N THR A 26 14.72 -0.04 1.70
CA THR A 26 15.60 -1.19 1.87
C THR A 26 15.06 -2.16 2.91
N ASP A 27 14.50 -1.65 4.01
CA ASP A 27 13.91 -2.41 5.12
C ASP A 27 12.39 -2.41 5.04
N LEU A 28 11.79 -3.49 4.53
CA LEU A 28 10.33 -3.63 4.39
C LEU A 28 9.67 -4.22 5.63
N GLU A 29 10.40 -4.99 6.44
CA GLU A 29 9.81 -5.71 7.57
C GLU A 29 9.39 -4.78 8.70
N SER A 30 10.21 -3.77 9.03
CA SER A 30 9.89 -2.81 10.09
C SER A 30 9.08 -1.60 9.60
N THR A 31 9.15 -1.27 8.30
CA THR A 31 8.55 -0.03 7.78
C THR A 31 7.27 -0.27 6.98
N PHE A 32 7.32 -1.15 5.97
CA PHE A 32 6.26 -1.28 4.97
C PHE A 32 5.21 -2.31 5.36
N ILE A 33 5.65 -3.49 5.81
CA ILE A 33 4.77 -4.61 6.16
C ILE A 33 3.70 -4.22 7.21
N PRO A 34 4.02 -3.52 8.31
CA PRO A 34 3.01 -3.13 9.30
C PRO A 34 1.91 -2.24 8.71
N ARG A 35 2.29 -1.24 7.90
CA ARG A 35 1.34 -0.34 7.21
C ARG A 35 0.45 -1.11 6.24
N TYR A 36 1.06 -2.00 5.43
CA TYR A 36 0.34 -2.84 4.48
C TYR A 36 -0.66 -3.77 5.18
N LEU A 37 -0.29 -4.37 6.32
CA LEU A 37 -1.18 -5.21 7.12
C LEU A 37 -2.39 -4.45 7.63
N ARG A 38 -2.17 -3.26 8.21
CA ARG A 38 -3.26 -2.39 8.71
C ARG A 38 -4.25 -2.03 7.61
N LEU A 39 -3.74 -1.58 6.46
CA LEU A 39 -4.57 -1.25 5.31
C LEU A 39 -5.36 -2.46 4.80
N CYS A 40 -4.71 -3.62 4.64
CA CYS A 40 -5.38 -4.82 4.17
C CYS A 40 -6.48 -5.28 5.12
N ARG A 41 -6.27 -5.21 6.44
CA ARG A 41 -7.31 -5.52 7.43
C ARG A 41 -8.46 -4.52 7.35
N HIS A 42 -8.15 -3.22 7.23
CA HIS A 42 -9.15 -2.17 7.11
C HIS A 42 -10.04 -2.31 5.87
N LEU A 43 -9.46 -2.72 4.74
CA LEU A 43 -10.16 -2.98 3.49
C LEU A 43 -10.84 -4.36 3.42
N ASP A 44 -10.86 -5.11 4.53
CA ASP A 44 -11.38 -6.49 4.61
C ASP A 44 -10.78 -7.44 3.55
N ASN A 45 -9.47 -7.30 3.28
CA ASN A 45 -8.79 -8.17 2.34
C ASN A 45 -8.69 -9.60 2.91
N VAL A 46 -8.83 -10.60 2.04
CA VAL A 46 -8.71 -12.01 2.46
C VAL A 46 -7.30 -12.27 2.98
N PHE A 47 -7.20 -12.70 4.24
CA PHE A 47 -5.92 -12.88 4.92
C PHE A 47 -4.93 -13.76 4.15
N GLY A 48 -5.40 -14.84 3.51
CA GLY A 48 -4.53 -15.72 2.72
C GLY A 48 -3.79 -14.98 1.58
N SER A 49 -4.47 -14.03 0.92
CA SER A 49 -3.86 -13.18 -0.11
C SER A 49 -2.85 -12.22 0.51
N THR A 50 -3.21 -11.54 1.60
CA THR A 50 -2.31 -10.65 2.35
C THR A 50 -1.04 -11.38 2.79
N LYS A 51 -1.19 -12.56 3.40
CA LYS A 51 -0.08 -13.41 3.87
C LYS A 51 0.83 -13.83 2.71
N HIS A 52 0.25 -14.17 1.57
CA HIS A 52 1.01 -14.49 0.38
C HIS A 52 1.90 -13.31 -0.05
N CYS A 53 1.35 -12.10 -0.19
CA CYS A 53 2.10 -10.91 -0.57
C CYS A 53 3.26 -10.61 0.41
N ILE A 54 2.99 -10.53 1.71
CA ILE A 54 4.04 -10.17 2.71
C ILE A 54 5.13 -11.25 2.82
N THR A 55 4.83 -12.50 2.46
CA THR A 55 5.83 -13.58 2.40
C THR A 55 6.82 -13.34 1.25
N GLN A 56 6.37 -12.72 0.17
CA GLN A 56 7.21 -12.41 -1.00
C GLN A 56 8.08 -11.18 -0.80
N PHE A 57 7.64 -10.22 0.02
CA PHE A 57 8.41 -9.00 0.30
C PHE A 57 9.78 -9.34 0.88
N LYS A 58 10.85 -8.72 0.39
CA LYS A 58 12.21 -8.93 0.88
C LYS A 58 12.90 -7.61 1.18
N THR A 59 13.46 -7.51 2.38
CA THR A 59 14.42 -6.46 2.71
C THR A 59 15.72 -6.69 1.96
N VAL A 60 16.17 -5.66 1.25
CA VAL A 60 17.36 -5.68 0.40
C VAL A 60 18.46 -4.88 1.06
N GLY A 61 19.66 -5.44 1.12
CA GLY A 61 20.86 -4.78 1.65
C GLY A 61 21.22 -5.16 3.09
N HIS A 62 22.36 -4.63 3.54
CA HIS A 62 22.94 -4.91 4.86
C HIS A 62 22.53 -3.90 5.94
N SER A 63 21.83 -2.81 5.56
CA SER A 63 21.46 -1.70 6.44
C SER A 63 20.05 -1.82 7.00
N SER A 64 19.60 -3.04 7.35
CA SER A 64 18.30 -3.15 8.03
C SER A 64 18.39 -2.53 9.41
N SER A 65 17.34 -1.79 9.78
CA SER A 65 17.19 -1.25 11.14
C SER A 65 17.11 -2.35 12.19
N ILE A 66 16.67 -3.54 11.78
CA ILE A 66 16.49 -4.72 12.62
C ILE A 66 17.63 -5.73 12.52
N SER A 67 17.87 -6.46 13.60
CA SER A 67 18.88 -7.53 13.64
C SER A 67 18.46 -8.75 12.79
N LYS A 68 19.42 -9.63 12.44
CA LYS A 68 19.12 -10.90 11.75
C LYS A 68 18.17 -11.79 12.56
N ALA A 69 18.32 -11.80 13.89
CA ALA A 69 17.47 -12.57 14.78
C ALA A 69 16.04 -12.03 14.76
N GLU A 70 15.88 -10.71 14.78
CA GLU A 70 14.56 -10.08 14.70
C GLU A 70 13.89 -10.34 13.36
N ARG A 71 14.65 -10.26 12.26
CA ARG A 71 14.12 -10.61 10.94
C ARG A 71 13.64 -12.05 10.87
N LYS A 72 14.39 -12.99 11.46
CA LYS A 72 13.97 -14.40 11.57
C LYS A 72 12.66 -14.52 12.34
N ARG A 73 12.54 -13.82 13.48
CA ARG A 73 11.33 -13.80 14.31
C ARG A 73 10.11 -13.27 13.55
N ILE A 74 10.25 -12.15 12.83
CA ILE A 74 9.18 -11.59 11.98
C ILE A 74 8.73 -12.63 10.93
N ARG A 75 9.68 -13.34 10.30
CA ARG A 75 9.35 -14.38 9.31
C ARG A 75 8.66 -15.58 9.94
N GLU A 76 9.03 -15.96 11.15
CA GLU A 76 8.37 -17.03 11.90
C GLU A 76 6.93 -16.63 12.27
N ILE A 77 6.69 -15.40 12.72
CA ILE A 77 5.35 -14.86 12.98
C ILE A 77 4.50 -14.95 11.70
N ILE A 78 5.00 -14.44 10.58
CA ILE A 78 4.29 -14.50 9.29
C ILE A 78 3.97 -15.95 8.91
N ALA A 79 4.93 -16.86 9.05
CA ALA A 79 4.75 -18.27 8.70
C ALA A 79 3.66 -18.93 9.55
N GLN A 80 3.61 -18.66 10.85
CA GLN A 80 2.68 -19.31 11.79
C GLN A 80 1.28 -18.68 11.84
N ALA A 81 1.14 -17.39 11.48
CA ALA A 81 -0.13 -16.69 11.54
C ALA A 81 -1.20 -17.33 10.63
N LYS A 82 -2.42 -17.48 11.16
CA LYS A 82 -3.59 -18.07 10.47
C LYS A 82 -4.66 -17.03 10.10
N ASN A 83 -4.60 -15.87 10.72
CA ASN A 83 -5.50 -14.74 10.54
C ASN A 83 -4.75 -13.44 10.92
N TYR A 84 -5.44 -12.30 10.84
CA TYR A 84 -4.87 -11.00 11.20
C TYR A 84 -4.46 -10.90 12.68
N ASP A 85 -5.19 -11.53 13.60
CA ASP A 85 -4.86 -11.46 15.03
C ASP A 85 -3.50 -12.13 15.32
N GLY A 86 -3.11 -13.14 14.53
CA GLY A 86 -1.76 -13.72 14.57
C GLY A 86 -0.62 -12.78 14.13
N MET A 87 -0.94 -11.57 13.69
CA MET A 87 0.02 -10.52 13.29
C MET A 87 0.08 -9.35 14.26
N ASP A 88 -0.62 -9.40 15.40
CA ASP A 88 -0.70 -8.30 16.37
C ASP A 88 0.68 -7.75 16.74
N GLU A 89 1.67 -8.62 16.89
CA GLU A 89 3.04 -8.23 17.23
C GLU A 89 3.68 -7.32 16.16
N LEU A 90 3.43 -7.58 14.87
CA LEU A 90 4.04 -6.82 13.77
C LEU A 90 3.43 -5.42 13.60
N VAL A 91 2.25 -5.19 14.15
CA VAL A 91 1.58 -3.88 14.14
C VAL A 91 1.51 -3.26 15.53
N GLU A 92 2.20 -3.86 16.51
CA GLU A 92 2.19 -3.43 17.93
C GLU A 92 0.75 -3.32 18.50
N GLY A 93 -0.15 -4.21 18.05
CA GLY A 93 -1.58 -4.20 18.39
C GLY A 93 -2.39 -3.03 17.80
N ASN A 94 -1.74 -2.11 17.08
CA ASN A 94 -2.38 -0.92 16.53
C ASN A 94 -2.99 -1.21 15.16
N TRP A 95 -4.25 -1.67 15.16
CA TRP A 95 -5.03 -1.86 13.93
C TRP A 95 -5.86 -0.64 13.53
N ALA A 96 -6.11 0.28 14.47
CA ALA A 96 -6.96 1.45 14.28
C ALA A 96 -6.43 2.39 13.19
N ASP A 97 -5.10 2.45 13.04
CA ASP A 97 -4.45 3.29 12.03
C ASP A 97 -4.72 2.84 10.58
N GLY A 98 -5.39 1.72 10.33
CA GLY A 98 -5.73 1.29 8.96
C GLY A 98 -6.57 2.31 8.18
N GLU A 99 -7.49 3.03 8.85
CA GLU A 99 -8.24 4.13 8.24
C GLU A 99 -7.30 5.30 7.88
N THR A 100 -6.36 5.63 8.77
CA THR A 100 -5.35 6.67 8.52
C THR A 100 -4.51 6.32 7.29
N GLU A 101 -4.01 5.09 7.20
CA GLU A 101 -3.28 4.59 6.03
C GLU A 101 -4.10 4.72 4.74
N PHE A 102 -5.40 4.39 4.81
CA PHE A 102 -6.31 4.51 3.67
C PHE A 102 -6.52 5.96 3.23
N GLN A 103 -6.77 6.88 4.18
CA GLN A 103 -6.98 8.29 3.86
C GLN A 103 -5.73 8.98 3.31
N GLU A 104 -4.54 8.61 3.81
CA GLU A 104 -3.27 9.07 3.25
C GLU A 104 -3.13 8.67 1.77
N LEU A 105 -3.36 7.39 1.46
CA LEU A 105 -3.29 6.88 0.09
C LEU A 105 -4.33 7.53 -0.82
N ARG A 106 -5.58 7.63 -0.34
CA ARG A 106 -6.67 8.28 -1.06
C ARG A 106 -6.33 9.73 -1.39
N THR A 107 -5.80 10.47 -0.42
CA THR A 107 -5.37 11.87 -0.59
C THR A 107 -4.26 11.97 -1.65
N ALA A 108 -3.25 11.10 -1.56
CA ALA A 108 -2.15 11.09 -2.52
C ALA A 108 -2.62 10.75 -3.95
N ILE A 109 -3.57 9.83 -4.11
CA ILE A 109 -4.15 9.48 -5.42
C ILE A 109 -4.94 10.67 -6.00
N LEU A 110 -5.83 11.27 -5.21
CA LEU A 110 -6.68 12.38 -5.67
C LEU A 110 -5.87 13.63 -6.03
N ALA A 111 -4.80 13.90 -5.31
CA ALA A 111 -3.92 15.03 -5.59
C ALA A 111 -3.21 14.89 -6.94
N ARG A 112 -2.77 13.66 -7.30
CA ARG A 112 -2.17 13.38 -8.62
C ARG A 112 -3.11 13.70 -9.77
N ASP A 113 -4.40 13.40 -9.62
CA ASP A 113 -5.42 13.58 -10.66
C ASP A 113 -5.87 15.04 -10.82
N SER A 114 -5.78 15.82 -9.74
CA SER A 114 -6.25 17.22 -9.70
C SER A 114 -5.15 18.27 -9.88
N GLY A 115 -3.88 17.84 -10.00
CA GLY A 115 -2.73 18.75 -9.97
C GLY A 115 -2.57 19.48 -8.61
N LEU A 116 -3.28 19.05 -7.56
CA LEU A 116 -3.21 19.66 -6.24
C LEU A 116 -1.89 19.29 -5.55
N LYS A 117 -1.21 20.27 -4.98
CA LYS A 117 -0.03 20.03 -4.13
C LYS A 117 -0.44 19.23 -2.89
N THR A 118 0.04 17.99 -2.78
CA THR A 118 -0.04 17.23 -1.52
C THR A 118 0.83 17.88 -0.44
N PRO A 119 0.56 17.61 0.85
CA PRO A 119 1.49 17.91 1.93
C PRO A 119 2.92 17.36 1.67
N PHE A 120 3.04 16.31 0.84
CA PHE A 120 4.28 15.65 0.41
C PHE A 120 4.96 16.29 -0.82
N GLY A 121 4.59 17.51 -1.21
CA GLY A 121 5.21 18.26 -2.32
C GLY A 121 4.51 18.13 -3.68
N ASN A 122 4.98 18.95 -4.66
CA ASN A 122 4.30 19.25 -5.93
C ASN A 122 4.11 18.04 -6.87
N VAL A 123 2.86 17.71 -7.22
CA VAL A 123 2.49 16.85 -8.35
C VAL A 123 2.47 17.65 -9.67
N ASN A 124 3.66 17.81 -10.24
CA ASN A 124 3.98 18.02 -11.67
C ASN A 124 3.79 19.38 -12.37
N PRO A 125 4.76 19.76 -13.25
CA PRO A 125 4.65 19.34 -14.65
C PRO A 125 5.87 18.62 -15.28
N GLU A 126 7.01 18.46 -14.58
CA GLU A 126 8.29 17.94 -15.14
C GLU A 126 8.96 16.80 -14.32
N GLY A 127 8.18 15.82 -13.85
CA GLY A 127 8.68 14.59 -13.21
C GLY A 127 8.36 14.45 -11.71
N GLY A 128 7.15 13.94 -11.43
CA GLY A 128 6.72 13.00 -10.36
C GLY A 128 7.21 13.20 -8.90
N PRO A 129 6.31 13.33 -7.90
CA PRO A 129 6.72 13.63 -6.53
C PRO A 129 6.84 12.46 -5.56
N ARG A 130 7.61 12.78 -4.52
CA ARG A 130 8.20 11.99 -3.45
C ARG A 130 7.18 11.52 -2.40
N LEU A 131 7.47 10.35 -1.83
CA LEU A 131 6.85 9.75 -0.65
C LEU A 131 7.85 9.84 0.49
N VAL A 132 7.98 10.97 1.18
CA VAL A 132 8.40 11.08 2.59
C VAL A 132 8.40 12.57 2.98
N ASP A 133 7.98 12.83 4.21
CA ASP A 133 8.03 14.09 4.98
C ASP A 133 6.70 14.86 5.15
N ALA A 134 6.05 14.60 6.30
CA ALA A 134 5.59 15.59 7.31
C ALA A 134 4.08 15.65 7.68
N PRO A 135 3.76 16.02 8.95
CA PRO A 135 2.49 15.79 9.65
C PRO A 135 1.55 17.02 9.64
N GLY A 136 0.25 16.76 9.87
CA GLY A 136 -0.77 17.78 10.19
C GLY A 136 -1.28 18.57 8.98
N ALA A 137 -2.24 18.01 8.23
CA ALA A 137 -2.91 18.74 7.16
C ALA A 137 -4.42 18.86 7.44
N THR A 138 -4.90 20.09 7.67
CA THR A 138 -6.33 20.40 7.75
C THR A 138 -6.90 20.58 6.33
N LEU A 139 -7.93 19.81 5.99
CA LEU A 139 -8.60 19.87 4.69
C LEU A 139 -9.45 21.15 4.56
N THR A 140 -9.40 21.79 3.39
CA THR A 140 -10.22 22.99 3.10
C THR A 140 -11.65 22.62 2.71
N HIS A 141 -12.61 23.50 3.02
CA HIS A 141 -14.06 23.32 2.79
C HIS A 141 -14.43 22.93 1.35
N LYS A 142 -13.63 23.36 0.36
CA LYS A 142 -13.84 23.05 -1.06
C LYS A 142 -13.50 21.58 -1.40
N ALA A 143 -12.52 21.01 -0.72
CA ALA A 143 -12.18 19.58 -0.85
C ALA A 143 -13.29 18.70 -0.26
N LEU A 144 -13.90 19.12 0.86
CA LEU A 144 -15.08 18.45 1.43
C LEU A 144 -16.29 18.45 0.47
N GLN A 145 -16.55 19.57 -0.21
CA GLN A 145 -17.68 19.66 -1.15
C GLN A 145 -17.52 18.79 -2.40
N LEU A 146 -16.30 18.62 -2.91
CA LEU A 146 -16.02 17.74 -4.07
C LEU A 146 -16.21 16.26 -3.74
N LEU A 147 -16.03 15.88 -2.47
CA LEU A 147 -16.22 14.50 -2.01
C LEU A 147 -17.70 14.16 -1.76
N ALA A 148 -18.53 15.15 -1.43
CA ALA A 148 -19.96 14.97 -1.19
C ALA A 148 -20.80 14.80 -2.48
N GLY A 149 -20.21 15.02 -3.66
CA GLY A 149 -20.95 15.17 -4.92
C GLY A 149 -20.76 14.09 -5.99
N ARG A 150 -20.07 12.97 -5.73
CA ARG A 150 -19.98 11.89 -6.75
C ARG A 150 -21.21 10.97 -6.68
N PRO A 151 -22.00 10.84 -7.76
CA PRO A 151 -23.01 9.81 -7.84
C PRO A 151 -22.34 8.43 -7.91
N GLU A 152 -22.90 7.46 -7.18
CA GLU A 152 -22.52 6.04 -7.20
C GLU A 152 -22.51 5.51 -8.63
N THR A 153 -21.35 5.10 -9.15
CA THR A 153 -21.27 4.37 -10.42
C THR A 153 -21.81 2.97 -10.21
N PRO A 154 -22.82 2.50 -10.98
CA PRO A 154 -23.36 1.17 -10.79
C PRO A 154 -22.31 0.10 -11.11
N SER A 155 -22.20 -0.88 -10.21
CA SER A 155 -21.29 -2.02 -10.32
C SER A 155 -21.46 -2.77 -11.66
N PRO A 156 -20.37 -3.18 -12.33
CA PRO A 156 -20.46 -3.96 -13.55
C PRO A 156 -21.10 -5.32 -13.25
N GLN A 157 -22.23 -5.60 -13.91
CA GLN A 157 -22.89 -6.90 -13.77
C GLN A 157 -22.06 -7.98 -14.46
N ARG A 158 -21.83 -9.08 -13.73
CA ARG A 158 -21.14 -10.27 -14.25
C ARG A 158 -22.02 -10.92 -15.33
N PRO A 159 -21.49 -11.24 -16.52
CA PRO A 159 -22.27 -11.91 -17.55
C PRO A 159 -22.74 -13.30 -17.09
N PRO A 160 -23.93 -13.76 -17.51
CA PRO A 160 -24.48 -15.04 -17.12
C PRO A 160 -23.61 -16.19 -17.66
N GLN A 161 -23.33 -17.18 -16.80
CA GLN A 161 -22.60 -18.36 -17.20
C GLN A 161 -23.49 -19.28 -18.04
N PRO A 162 -22.95 -19.93 -19.10
CA PRO A 162 -23.72 -20.88 -19.89
C PRO A 162 -24.06 -22.11 -19.05
N LEU A 163 -25.35 -22.53 -19.07
CA LEU A 163 -25.78 -23.80 -18.50
C LEU A 163 -25.09 -24.95 -19.25
N LEU A 164 -24.30 -25.76 -18.54
CA LEU A 164 -23.98 -27.10 -19.00
C LEU A 164 -25.25 -27.95 -18.88
N THR A 165 -25.86 -28.29 -20.01
CA THR A 165 -26.78 -29.43 -20.12
C THR A 165 -25.98 -30.72 -20.08
N ALA A 166 -26.45 -31.65 -19.24
CA ALA A 166 -25.91 -33.00 -19.00
C ALA A 166 -26.03 -33.92 -20.22
#